data_AF-A0A2S3HF44-F1
#
_entry.id   AF-A0A2S3HF44-F1
#
_cell.length_a   1.000
_cell.length_b   1.000
_cell.length_c   1.000
_cell.angle_alpha   90.00
_cell.angle_beta   90.00
_cell.angle_gamma   90.00
#
_symmetry.space_group_name_H-M   'P 1'
#
loop_
_entity.id
_entity.type
_entity.pdbx_description
1 polymer ?
#
loop_
_entity_poly.entity_id
_entity_poly.type
_entity_poly.pdbx_seq_one_letter_code
_entity_poly.pdbx_strand_id
1 'polypeptide(L)'
;MDIAPFKLDIDELIADYAKENSTSLADFKRVWKAKKFSYLYEGRPKTNSGFFMQSLFLHCIGHLTSQSSLRRRLAGLYCLYCLYECQPYKPQFKIYLSLEECRQLKDFVITTKQNEVHLVPALVKRMLDKGMFLFGYMNLLGDDSEKQVEELTALQNKRVNFACDKLFANTQAESYMHMDLFAHPL
;
A
#
# COMPACT_ATOMS: atom_id res chain seq x y z
N MET A 1 -6.17 -1.55 17.96
CA MET A 1 -5.71 -2.88 17.49
C MET A 1 -4.21 -2.95 17.72
N ASP A 2 -3.68 -4.07 18.21
CA ASP A 2 -2.23 -4.23 18.27
C ASP A 2 -1.67 -4.54 16.88
N ILE A 3 -0.81 -3.66 16.37
CA ILE A 3 -0.17 -3.79 15.06
C ILE A 3 1.14 -4.57 15.13
N ALA A 4 1.68 -4.81 16.33
CA ALA A 4 3.00 -5.41 16.52
C ALA A 4 3.15 -6.79 15.83
N PRO A 5 2.17 -7.71 15.86
CA PRO A 5 2.29 -8.99 15.16
C PRO A 5 2.46 -8.84 13.65
N PHE A 6 1.73 -7.90 13.04
CA PHE A 6 1.83 -7.64 11.59
C PHE A 6 3.17 -7.04 11.19
N LYS A 7 3.75 -6.20 12.06
CA LYS A 7 5.10 -5.66 11.86
C LYS A 7 6.15 -6.75 11.96
N LEU A 8 6.00 -7.68 12.90
CA LEU A 8 6.88 -8.84 13.03
C LEU A 8 6.82 -9.73 11.78
N ASP A 9 5.62 -10.00 11.24
CA ASP A 9 5.47 -10.74 9.99
C ASP A 9 6.24 -10.09 8.83
N ILE A 10 6.16 -8.74 8.71
CA ILE A 10 6.92 -7.98 7.72
C ILE A 10 8.43 -8.12 7.96
N ASP A 11 8.88 -8.02 9.21
CA ASP A 11 10.30 -8.15 9.57
C ASP A 11 10.85 -9.52 9.21
N GLU A 12 10.08 -10.58 9.48
CA GLU A 12 10.45 -11.95 9.10
C GLU A 12 10.51 -12.14 7.59
N LEU A 13 9.52 -11.61 6.84
CA LEU A 13 9.52 -11.66 5.38
C LEU A 13 10.76 -10.98 4.80
N ILE A 14 11.11 -9.79 5.31
CA ILE A 14 12.29 -9.03 4.89
C ILE A 14 13.57 -9.79 5.25
N ALA A 15 13.64 -10.36 6.46
CA ALA A 15 14.79 -11.13 6.90
C ALA A 15 15.00 -12.39 6.06
N ASP A 16 13.93 -13.09 5.68
CA ASP A 16 14.01 -14.28 4.85
C ASP A 16 14.48 -13.95 3.42
N TYR A 17 13.92 -12.91 2.80
CA TYR A 17 14.40 -12.47 1.50
C TYR A 17 15.87 -12.00 1.53
N ALA A 18 16.29 -11.33 2.60
CA ALA A 18 17.67 -10.88 2.75
C ALA A 18 18.70 -12.03 2.76
N LYS A 19 18.28 -13.26 3.09
CA LYS A 19 19.12 -14.48 3.05
C LYS A 19 19.36 -14.99 1.62
N GLU A 20 18.47 -14.70 0.67
CA GLU A 20 18.55 -15.27 -0.70
C GLU A 20 19.64 -14.66 -1.59
N ASN A 21 20.44 -13.71 -1.07
CA ASN A 21 21.50 -13.01 -1.81
C ASN A 21 21.03 -12.39 -3.15
N SER A 22 19.73 -12.07 -3.27
CA SER A 22 19.11 -11.55 -4.49
C SER A 22 18.73 -10.06 -4.36
N THR A 23 18.62 -9.39 -5.51
CA THR A 23 18.07 -8.03 -5.66
C THR A 23 16.78 -8.01 -6.47
N SER A 24 16.26 -9.16 -6.90
CA SER A 24 15.12 -9.30 -7.81
C SER A 24 13.77 -9.23 -7.09
N LEU A 25 12.85 -8.45 -7.64
CA LEU A 25 11.43 -8.47 -7.22
C LEU A 25 10.78 -9.84 -7.46
N ALA A 26 11.22 -10.60 -8.46
CA ALA A 26 10.66 -11.92 -8.75
C ALA A 26 10.98 -12.91 -7.62
N ASP A 27 12.21 -12.86 -7.11
CA ASP A 27 12.64 -13.68 -5.97
C ASP A 27 11.92 -13.24 -4.69
N PHE A 28 11.78 -11.92 -4.47
CA PHE A 28 10.96 -11.42 -3.36
C PHE A 28 9.52 -11.95 -3.42
N LYS A 29 8.90 -11.92 -4.61
CA LYS A 29 7.56 -12.48 -4.82
C LYS A 29 7.50 -13.99 -4.60
N ARG A 30 8.59 -14.74 -4.84
CA ARG A 30 8.68 -16.16 -4.50
C ARG A 30 8.63 -16.36 -2.98
N VAL A 31 9.42 -15.60 -2.21
CA VAL A 31 9.40 -15.65 -0.74
C VAL A 31 8.03 -15.23 -0.20
N TRP A 32 7.45 -14.14 -0.72
CA TRP A 32 6.09 -13.69 -0.40
C TRP A 32 5.04 -14.80 -0.56
N LYS A 33 5.07 -15.50 -1.70
CA LYS A 33 4.14 -16.60 -1.99
C LYS A 33 4.40 -17.81 -1.10
N ALA A 34 5.66 -18.17 -0.86
CA ALA A 34 6.03 -19.29 0.00
C ALA A 34 5.51 -19.09 1.44
N LYS A 35 5.59 -17.87 1.96
CA LYS A 35 5.03 -17.51 3.28
C LYS A 35 3.52 -17.27 3.27
N LYS A 36 2.85 -17.39 2.11
CA LYS A 36 1.43 -17.05 1.94
C LYS A 36 1.09 -15.65 2.48
N PHE A 37 1.99 -14.69 2.25
CA PHE A 37 1.96 -13.42 3.00
C PHE A 37 0.71 -12.57 2.74
N SER A 38 0.01 -12.77 1.62
CA SER A 38 -1.28 -12.11 1.37
C SER A 38 -2.36 -12.44 2.41
N TYR A 39 -2.24 -13.55 3.15
CA TYR A 39 -3.14 -13.90 4.25
C TYR A 39 -2.98 -12.97 5.47
N LEU A 40 -1.96 -12.10 5.49
CA LEU A 40 -1.85 -11.01 6.47
C LEU A 40 -3.14 -10.19 6.56
N TYR A 41 -3.88 -10.06 5.44
CA TYR A 41 -5.15 -9.34 5.41
C TYR A 41 -6.33 -10.10 6.03
N GLU A 42 -6.24 -11.41 6.25
CA GLU A 42 -7.28 -12.15 6.96
C GLU A 42 -7.31 -11.78 8.46
N GLY A 43 -6.19 -11.29 9.00
CA GLY A 43 -6.09 -10.75 10.35
C GLY A 43 -6.51 -9.29 10.49
N ARG A 44 -6.92 -8.60 9.41
CA ARG A 44 -7.19 -7.15 9.41
C ARG A 44 -8.33 -6.76 10.36
N PRO A 45 -8.32 -5.53 10.93
CA PRO A 45 -9.37 -5.10 11.83
C PRO A 45 -10.66 -4.80 11.06
N LYS A 46 -11.80 -4.97 11.73
CA LYS A 46 -13.12 -4.61 11.19
C LYS A 46 -13.34 -3.09 11.13
N THR A 47 -12.73 -2.34 12.04
CA THR A 47 -12.72 -0.87 12.09
C THR A 47 -11.30 -0.34 11.85
N ASN A 48 -11.14 0.97 11.64
CA ASN A 48 -9.83 1.64 11.54
C ASN A 48 -8.90 1.03 10.47
N SER A 49 -9.47 0.59 9.34
CA SER A 49 -8.70 -0.01 8.23
C SER A 49 -7.65 0.94 7.64
N GLY A 50 -7.90 2.25 7.65
CA GLY A 50 -6.91 3.25 7.24
C GLY A 50 -5.68 3.21 8.13
N PHE A 51 -5.87 3.21 9.46
CA PHE A 51 -4.77 3.16 10.43
C PHE A 51 -3.96 1.87 10.26
N PHE A 52 -4.64 0.75 10.09
CA PHE A 52 -4.02 -0.54 9.79
C PHE A 52 -3.14 -0.47 8.54
N MET A 53 -3.71 -0.05 7.41
CA MET A 53 -2.97 0.01 6.14
C MET A 53 -1.79 0.98 6.19
N GLN A 54 -1.97 2.19 6.74
CA GLN A 54 -0.88 3.14 6.88
C GLN A 54 0.21 2.62 7.83
N SER A 55 -0.15 1.89 8.89
CA SER A 55 0.85 1.31 9.79
C SER A 55 1.71 0.25 9.11
N LEU A 56 1.12 -0.57 8.22
CA LEU A 56 1.89 -1.54 7.42
C LEU A 56 2.82 -0.82 6.42
N PHE A 57 2.28 0.18 5.71
CA PHE A 57 3.06 0.96 4.75
C PHE A 57 4.22 1.68 5.41
N LEU A 58 3.98 2.35 6.54
CA LEU A 58 5.00 3.08 7.29
C LEU A 58 6.11 2.13 7.79
N HIS A 59 5.75 0.92 8.22
CA HIS A 59 6.75 -0.07 8.63
C HIS A 59 7.67 -0.47 7.47
N CYS A 60 7.12 -0.68 6.27
CA CYS A 60 7.92 -0.94 5.07
C CYS A 60 8.76 0.27 4.64
N ILE A 61 8.23 1.49 4.78
CA ILE A 61 8.98 2.73 4.50
C ILE A 61 10.16 2.84 5.46
N GLY A 62 9.99 2.53 6.75
CA GLY A 62 11.08 2.51 7.72
C GLY A 62 12.23 1.58 7.31
N HIS A 63 11.92 0.39 6.77
CA HIS A 63 12.95 -0.50 6.21
C HIS A 63 13.65 0.10 4.98
N LEU A 64 12.89 0.69 4.07
CA LEU A 64 13.41 1.36 2.87
C LEU A 64 14.34 2.54 3.20
N THR A 65 13.99 3.35 4.18
CA THR A 65 14.71 4.59 4.55
C THR A 65 15.81 4.37 5.58
N SER A 66 15.87 3.18 6.20
CA SER A 66 16.90 2.81 7.18
C SER A 66 18.33 2.82 6.61
N GLN A 67 19.31 2.86 7.51
CA GLN A 67 20.73 2.67 7.19
C GLN A 67 21.12 1.18 7.02
N SER A 68 20.16 0.29 6.82
CA SER A 68 20.40 -1.13 6.64
C SER A 68 21.01 -1.47 5.27
N SER A 69 21.34 -2.74 5.05
CA SER A 69 21.90 -3.20 3.78
C SER A 69 20.98 -2.92 2.60
N LEU A 70 21.57 -2.74 1.41
CA LEU A 70 20.82 -2.53 0.16
C LEU A 70 19.68 -3.54 -0.03
N ARG A 71 19.92 -4.82 0.29
CA ARG A 71 18.92 -5.89 0.17
C ARG A 71 17.74 -5.72 1.11
N ARG A 72 17.97 -5.30 2.36
CA ARG A 72 16.88 -5.02 3.32
C ARG A 72 16.05 -3.82 2.88
N ARG A 73 16.70 -2.75 2.42
CA ARG A 73 16.02 -1.57 1.87
C ARG A 73 15.21 -1.90 0.61
N LEU A 74 15.75 -2.73 -0.28
CA LEU A 74 15.03 -3.29 -1.44
C LEU A 74 13.80 -4.09 -1.00
N ALA A 75 13.96 -4.96 -0.01
CA ALA A 75 12.85 -5.76 0.54
C ALA A 75 11.74 -4.87 1.10
N GLY A 76 12.09 -3.76 1.77
CA GLY A 76 11.13 -2.74 2.21
C GLY A 76 10.30 -2.17 1.06
N LEU A 77 10.95 -1.75 -0.04
CA LEU A 77 10.26 -1.25 -1.23
C LEU A 77 9.38 -2.33 -1.89
N TYR A 78 9.89 -3.56 -2.00
CA TYR A 78 9.16 -4.66 -2.63
C TYR A 78 7.95 -5.10 -1.79
N CYS A 79 8.09 -5.12 -0.47
CA CYS A 79 7.00 -5.37 0.46
C CYS A 79 5.93 -4.29 0.35
N LEU A 80 6.33 -3.00 0.37
CA LEU A 80 5.43 -1.85 0.20
C LEU A 80 4.62 -1.96 -1.10
N TYR A 81 5.29 -2.29 -2.21
CA TYR A 81 4.65 -2.50 -3.50
C TYR A 81 3.65 -3.67 -3.49
N CYS A 82 4.03 -4.82 -2.91
CA CYS A 82 3.16 -6.00 -2.86
C CYS A 82 1.95 -5.80 -1.94
N LEU A 83 2.14 -5.15 -0.78
CA LEU A 83 1.02 -4.76 0.10
C LEU A 83 0.02 -3.87 -0.64
N TYR A 84 0.49 -2.86 -1.38
CA TYR A 84 -0.42 -2.01 -2.13
C TYR A 84 -1.22 -2.78 -3.18
N GLU A 85 -0.55 -3.63 -3.98
CA GLU A 85 -1.20 -4.37 -5.06
C GLU A 85 -2.14 -5.48 -4.55
N CYS A 86 -1.85 -6.08 -3.39
CA CYS A 86 -2.63 -7.18 -2.82
C CYS A 86 -3.71 -6.75 -1.81
N GLN A 87 -3.81 -5.46 -1.48
CA GLN A 87 -4.77 -5.01 -0.47
C GLN A 87 -6.23 -5.34 -0.86
N PRO A 88 -7.07 -5.79 0.09
CA PRO A 88 -8.45 -6.20 -0.16
C PRO A 88 -9.45 -5.03 -0.25
N TYR A 89 -8.97 -3.79 -0.30
CA TYR A 89 -9.80 -2.59 -0.20
C TYR A 89 -10.12 -1.99 -1.57
N LYS A 90 -11.38 -1.56 -1.74
CA LYS A 90 -11.89 -0.83 -2.90
C LYS A 90 -12.68 0.38 -2.38
N PRO A 91 -12.22 1.62 -2.59
CA PRO A 91 -10.96 2.00 -3.24
C PRO A 91 -9.71 1.53 -2.48
N GLN A 92 -8.58 1.44 -3.19
CA GLN A 92 -7.28 1.14 -2.56
C GLN A 92 -6.80 2.32 -1.71
N PHE A 93 -6.31 2.03 -0.51
CA PHE A 93 -5.60 3.01 0.31
C PHE A 93 -4.28 3.39 -0.38
N LYS A 94 -4.06 4.70 -0.51
CA LYS A 94 -2.81 5.27 -1.01
C LYS A 94 -1.70 5.15 0.04
N ILE A 95 -0.47 5.00 -0.42
CA ILE A 95 0.73 5.04 0.40
C ILE A 95 1.01 6.49 0.74
N TYR A 96 0.94 6.81 2.02
CA TYR A 96 1.33 8.12 2.49
C TYR A 96 2.86 8.26 2.53
N LEU A 97 3.40 9.37 2.05
CA LEU A 97 4.82 9.73 2.19
C LEU A 97 4.96 11.17 2.67
N SER A 98 5.77 11.35 3.70
CA SER A 98 6.28 12.66 4.10
C SER A 98 7.28 13.20 3.07
N LEU A 99 7.56 14.51 3.17
CA LEU A 99 8.58 15.14 2.34
C LEU A 99 9.99 14.55 2.56
N GLU A 100 10.30 14.15 3.79
CA GLU A 100 11.57 13.51 4.13
C GLU A 100 11.69 12.12 3.50
N GLU A 101 10.68 11.27 3.67
CA GLU A 101 10.65 9.92 3.09
C GLU A 101 10.67 9.98 1.56
N CYS A 102 10.05 11.00 0.96
CA CYS A 102 10.13 11.23 -0.49
C CYS A 102 11.56 11.54 -0.96
N ARG A 103 12.32 12.34 -0.19
CA ARG A 103 13.74 12.59 -0.49
C ARG A 103 14.57 11.33 -0.33
N GLN A 104 14.36 10.58 0.75
CA GLN A 104 15.05 9.32 1.00
C GLN A 104 14.75 8.25 -0.06
N LEU A 105 13.51 8.18 -0.56
CA LEU A 105 13.15 7.32 -1.68
C LEU A 105 13.86 7.76 -2.97
N LYS A 106 13.94 9.07 -3.25
CA LYS A 106 14.70 9.59 -4.40
C LYS A 106 16.17 9.21 -4.31
N ASP A 107 16.79 9.40 -3.14
CA ASP A 107 18.20 9.06 -2.92
C ASP A 107 18.42 7.56 -3.07
N PHE A 108 17.50 6.74 -2.56
CA PHE A 108 17.53 5.28 -2.75
C PHE A 108 17.46 4.87 -4.24
N VAL A 109 16.62 5.53 -5.03
CA VAL A 109 16.56 5.31 -6.49
C VAL A 109 17.89 5.68 -7.17
N ILE A 110 18.58 6.71 -6.70
CA ILE A 110 19.90 7.09 -7.22
C ILE A 110 20.94 6.04 -6.83
N THR A 111 20.98 5.64 -5.56
CA THR A 111 21.89 4.59 -5.06
C THR A 111 21.72 3.28 -5.80
N THR A 112 20.48 2.84 -6.04
CA THR A 112 20.20 1.58 -6.76
C THR A 112 20.66 1.62 -8.22
N LYS A 113 20.58 2.79 -8.88
CA LYS A 113 21.18 2.97 -10.22
C LYS A 113 22.70 2.81 -10.21
N GLN A 114 23.38 3.36 -9.20
CA GLN A 114 24.83 3.24 -9.05
C GLN A 114 25.28 1.79 -8.74
N ASN A 115 24.40 0.99 -8.12
CA ASN A 115 24.63 -0.42 -7.82
C ASN A 115 24.04 -1.37 -8.89
N GLU A 116 23.77 -0.86 -10.10
CA GLU A 116 23.27 -1.64 -11.25
C GLU A 116 21.92 -2.38 -11.03
N VAL A 117 21.13 -1.96 -10.04
CA VAL A 117 19.78 -2.48 -9.78
C VAL A 117 18.75 -1.67 -10.58
N HIS A 118 18.73 -1.88 -11.90
CA HIS A 118 17.93 -1.08 -12.84
C HIS A 118 16.40 -1.22 -12.71
N LEU A 119 15.91 -2.26 -12.02
CA LEU A 119 14.48 -2.48 -11.82
C LEU A 119 13.84 -1.41 -10.92
N VAL A 120 14.57 -0.92 -9.92
CA VAL A 120 14.02 -0.01 -8.89
C VAL A 120 13.49 1.30 -9.47
N PRO A 121 14.23 2.03 -10.33
CA PRO A 121 13.69 3.22 -11.00
C PRO A 121 12.41 2.96 -11.78
N ALA A 122 12.34 1.85 -12.52
CA ALA A 122 11.15 1.48 -13.30
C ALA A 122 9.95 1.14 -12.40
N LEU A 123 10.20 0.45 -11.28
CA LEU A 123 9.18 0.13 -10.29
C LEU A 123 8.62 1.40 -9.63
N VAL A 124 9.49 2.29 -9.14
CA VAL A 124 9.05 3.54 -8.49
C VAL A 124 8.30 4.42 -9.48
N LYS A 125 8.76 4.53 -10.73
CA LYS A 125 8.03 5.22 -11.79
C LYS A 125 6.63 4.63 -11.97
N ARG A 126 6.49 3.30 -12.04
CA ARG A 126 5.18 2.64 -12.15
C ARG A 126 4.28 2.95 -10.96
N MET A 127 4.81 2.99 -9.73
CA MET A 127 4.04 3.33 -8.53
C MET A 127 3.54 4.78 -8.57
N LEU A 128 4.36 5.71 -9.08
CA LEU A 128 3.97 7.10 -9.31
C LEU A 128 2.91 7.23 -10.39
N ASP A 129 3.11 6.59 -11.56
CA ASP A 129 2.19 6.63 -12.69
C ASP A 129 0.80 6.05 -12.34
N LYS A 130 0.77 5.02 -11.48
CA LYS A 130 -0.49 4.45 -10.95
C LYS A 130 -1.13 5.30 -9.85
N GLY A 131 -0.52 6.42 -9.45
CA GLY A 131 -1.05 7.29 -8.40
C GLY A 131 -1.13 6.63 -7.02
N MET A 132 -0.22 5.68 -6.74
CA MET A 132 -0.19 4.92 -5.48
C MET A 132 0.11 5.80 -4.27
N PHE A 133 0.82 6.91 -4.46
CA PHE A 133 1.28 7.76 -3.37
C PHE A 133 0.35 8.95 -3.09
N LEU A 134 0.36 9.39 -1.83
CA LEU A 134 -0.15 10.67 -1.36
C LEU A 134 0.97 11.38 -0.59
N PHE A 135 1.31 12.60 -0.99
CA PHE A 135 2.39 13.38 -0.39
C PHE A 135 1.83 14.41 0.58
N GLY A 136 2.42 14.58 1.76
CA GLY A 136 1.98 15.60 2.72
C GLY A 136 2.82 15.67 3.99
N TYR A 137 2.21 16.16 5.07
CA TYR A 137 2.65 15.94 6.46
C TYR A 137 1.59 15.15 7.26
N MET A 138 2.00 14.09 7.97
CA MET A 138 1.17 13.27 8.87
C MET A 138 2.02 12.98 10.09
N ASN A 139 1.53 13.34 11.27
CA ASN A 139 2.22 13.01 12.51
C ASN A 139 1.57 11.76 13.12
N LEU A 140 2.02 10.57 12.69
CA LEU A 140 1.52 9.29 13.19
C LEU A 140 2.05 8.92 14.59
N LEU A 141 2.93 9.73 15.17
CA LEU A 141 3.55 9.50 16.48
C LEU A 141 2.82 10.24 17.62
N GLY A 142 1.78 11.03 17.33
CA GLY A 142 0.95 11.71 18.33
C GLY A 142 -0.34 10.95 18.64
N ASP A 143 -0.96 11.27 19.77
CA ASP A 143 -2.28 10.77 20.21
C ASP A 143 -3.42 11.05 19.19
N ASP A 144 -3.17 11.92 18.21
CA ASP A 144 -4.11 12.33 17.15
C ASP A 144 -3.92 11.56 15.84
N SER A 145 -3.01 10.59 15.80
CA SER A 145 -2.67 9.81 14.60
C SER A 145 -3.87 9.05 14.01
N GLU A 146 -4.72 8.45 14.85
CA GLU A 146 -5.94 7.77 14.41
C GLU A 146 -6.91 8.74 13.73
N LYS A 147 -7.13 9.92 14.33
CA LYS A 147 -8.01 10.97 13.76
C LYS A 147 -7.49 11.49 12.43
N GLN A 148 -6.19 11.74 12.29
CA GLN A 148 -5.62 12.21 11.02
C GLN A 148 -5.73 11.15 9.91
N VAL A 149 -5.58 9.86 10.25
CA VAL A 149 -5.81 8.78 9.28
C VAL A 149 -7.30 8.64 8.93
N GLU A 150 -8.19 8.79 9.91
CA GLU A 150 -9.64 8.81 9.67
C GLU A 150 -10.04 9.97 8.75
N GLU A 151 -9.52 11.18 8.97
CA GLU A 151 -9.77 12.34 8.13
C GLU A 151 -9.28 12.13 6.70
N LEU A 152 -8.09 11.56 6.52
CA LEU A 152 -7.56 11.21 5.19
C LEU A 152 -8.38 10.11 4.51
N THR A 153 -8.81 9.12 5.28
CA THR A 153 -9.70 8.06 4.79
C THR A 153 -11.05 8.64 4.38
N ALA A 154 -11.62 9.54 5.19
CA ALA A 154 -12.87 10.23 4.91
C ALA A 154 -12.74 11.12 3.66
N LEU A 155 -11.61 11.80 3.48
CA LEU A 155 -11.34 12.61 2.29
C LEU A 155 -11.23 11.73 1.03
N GLN A 156 -10.59 10.56 1.12
CA GLN A 156 -10.53 9.60 0.03
C GLN A 156 -11.93 9.04 -0.29
N ASN A 157 -12.70 8.63 0.72
CA ASN A 157 -14.06 8.15 0.57
C ASN A 157 -14.97 9.21 -0.06
N LYS A 158 -14.85 10.48 0.35
CA LYS A 158 -15.60 11.60 -0.22
C LYS A 158 -15.31 11.78 -1.71
N ARG A 159 -14.05 11.62 -2.14
CA ARG A 159 -13.67 11.68 -3.56
C ARG A 159 -14.24 10.51 -4.36
N VAL A 160 -14.29 9.32 -3.77
CA VAL A 160 -14.89 8.14 -4.41
C VAL A 160 -16.39 8.28 -4.50
N ASN A 161 -17.08 8.66 -3.42
CA ASN A 161 -18.52 8.92 -3.45
C ASN A 161 -18.85 9.98 -4.49
N PHE A 162 -18.11 11.09 -4.52
CA PHE A 162 -18.30 12.11 -5.56
C PHE A 162 -18.10 11.57 -6.99
N ALA A 163 -17.13 10.69 -7.21
CA ALA A 163 -16.92 10.06 -8.51
C ALA A 163 -18.05 9.08 -8.86
N CYS A 164 -18.52 8.28 -7.90
CA CYS A 164 -19.69 7.40 -8.04
C CYS A 164 -20.93 8.23 -8.37
N ASP A 165 -21.26 9.23 -7.56
CA ASP A 165 -22.41 10.12 -7.75
C ASP A 165 -22.38 10.76 -9.14
N LYS A 166 -21.20 11.20 -9.60
CA LYS A 166 -21.03 11.78 -10.94
C LYS A 166 -21.16 10.76 -12.07
N LEU A 167 -20.72 9.51 -11.86
CA LEU A 167 -20.90 8.40 -12.80
C LEU A 167 -22.38 8.02 -12.94
N PHE A 168 -23.11 7.99 -11.83
CA PHE A 168 -24.54 7.65 -11.81
C PHE A 168 -25.43 8.82 -12.23
N ALA A 169 -25.03 10.07 -12.00
CA ALA A 169 -25.75 11.25 -12.47
C ALA A 169 -25.69 11.44 -14.00
N ASN A 170 -24.73 10.82 -14.70
CA ASN A 170 -24.48 11.06 -16.13
C ASN A 170 -24.85 9.89 -17.06
N THR A 171 -25.57 8.87 -16.59
CA THR A 171 -25.93 7.77 -17.48
C THR A 171 -27.29 7.19 -17.16
N GLN A 172 -27.99 6.72 -18.20
CA GLN A 172 -29.10 5.75 -18.22
C GLN A 172 -28.89 4.49 -17.35
N ALA A 173 -27.82 4.40 -16.56
CA ALA A 173 -27.50 3.28 -15.68
C ALA A 173 -28.52 3.09 -14.54
N GLU A 174 -29.21 4.15 -14.08
CA GLU A 174 -30.33 4.01 -13.13
C GLU A 174 -31.46 3.15 -13.72
N SER A 175 -31.73 3.24 -15.03
CA SER A 175 -32.78 2.43 -15.66
C SER A 175 -32.44 0.94 -15.76
N TYR A 176 -31.15 0.59 -15.70
CA TYR A 176 -30.70 -0.81 -15.74
C TYR A 176 -30.59 -1.45 -14.34
N MET A 177 -30.53 -0.64 -13.28
CA MET A 177 -30.61 -1.16 -11.90
C MET A 177 -32.06 -1.39 -11.44
N HIS A 178 -33.02 -0.72 -12.08
CA HIS A 178 -34.46 -0.87 -11.85
C HIS A 178 -35.19 -1.80 -12.83
N MET A 179 -34.48 -2.55 -13.70
CA MET A 179 -35.13 -3.61 -14.48
C MET A 179 -35.53 -4.76 -13.54
N ASP A 180 -36.82 -4.79 -13.26
CA ASP A 180 -37.53 -5.69 -12.37
C ASP A 180 -37.10 -7.17 -12.52
N LEU A 181 -36.59 -7.74 -11.43
CA LEU A 181 -36.50 -9.19 -11.21
C LEU A 181 -37.87 -9.84 -10.92
N PHE A 182 -38.98 -9.13 -11.14
CA PHE A 182 -40.34 -9.63 -10.91
C PHE A 182 -41.28 -9.24 -12.05
N ALA A 183 -41.21 -9.98 -13.16
CA ALA A 183 -42.32 -10.02 -14.11
C ALA A 183 -42.39 -11.40 -14.82
N HIS A 184 -42.93 -12.40 -14.12
CA HIS A 184 -43.59 -13.52 -14.77
C HIS A 184 -44.98 -13.70 -14.15
N PRO A 185 -46.07 -13.43 -14.89
CA PRO A 185 -47.39 -13.92 -14.52
C PRO A 185 -47.52 -15.40 -14.90
N LEU A 186 -48.21 -16.14 -14.03
CA LEU A 186 -48.72 -17.50 -14.22
C LEU A 186 -49.72 -17.57 -15.40
#